data_AF-A0A963LXQ9-F1
#
_entry.id   AF-A0A963LXQ9-F1
#
_cell.length_a   1.000
_cell.length_b   1.000
_cell.length_c   1.000
_cell.angle_alpha   90.00
_cell.angle_beta   90.00
_cell.angle_gamma   90.00
#
_symmetry.space_group_name_H-M   'P 1'
#
loop_
_entity.id
_entity.type
_entity.pdbx_description
1 polymer ?
#
loop_
_entity_poly.entity_id
_entity_poly.type
_entity_poly.pdbx_seq_one_letter_code
_entity_poly.pdbx_strand_id
1 'polypeptide(L)' 'DRLPVAGAWPMPVEPGMPGLWLSTAMGSRGLTHAALCGELIAAQMGAEPLPIDADLLRSIDVGRIAGAATSRSPAPRRG' A
#
# COMPACT_ATOMS: atom_id res chain seq x y z
N ASP A 1 -5.11 -0.76 14.46
CA ASP A 1 -5.41 0.69 14.47
C ASP A 1 -6.65 1.10 13.67
N ARG A 2 -7.31 0.20 12.90
CA ARG A 2 -8.48 0.53 12.05
C ARG A 2 -8.23 1.63 11.01
N LEU A 3 -6.95 1.87 10.69
CA LEU A 3 -6.56 2.79 9.63
C LEU A 3 -6.57 2.07 8.28
N PRO A 4 -6.79 2.79 7.16
CA PRO A 4 -6.71 2.21 5.83
C PRO A 4 -5.27 1.80 5.48
N VAL A 5 -5.12 0.99 4.45
CA VAL A 5 -3.81 0.65 3.88
C VAL A 5 -3.75 1.21 2.47
N ALA A 6 -2.80 2.11 2.21
CA ALA A 6 -2.62 2.74 0.91
C ALA A 6 -1.14 2.94 0.57
N GLY A 7 -0.77 2.74 -0.70
CA GLY A 7 0.59 2.96 -1.20
C GLY A 7 1.15 1.82 -2.04
N ALA A 8 2.43 1.91 -2.38
CA ALA A 8 3.14 0.89 -3.14
C ALA A 8 3.44 -0.34 -2.27
N TRP A 9 3.19 -1.53 -2.81
CA TRP A 9 3.69 -2.77 -2.22
C TRP A 9 5.22 -2.79 -2.36
N PRO A 10 5.96 -3.01 -1.25
CA PRO A 10 7.38 -2.70 -1.20
C PRO A 10 8.28 -3.63 -2.03
N MET A 11 7.75 -4.74 -2.54
CA MET A 11 8.51 -5.75 -3.28
C MET A 11 7.72 -6.22 -4.51
N PRO A 12 8.38 -6.68 -5.59
CA PRO A 12 7.67 -7.32 -6.70
C PRO A 12 6.93 -8.58 -6.21
N VAL A 13 5.68 -8.77 -6.65
CA VAL A 13 4.92 -10.00 -6.35
C VAL A 13 5.53 -11.19 -7.11
N GLU A 14 5.99 -10.95 -8.34
CA GLU A 14 6.69 -11.90 -9.21
C GLU A 14 7.76 -11.15 -10.04
N PRO A 15 8.85 -11.81 -10.45
CA PRO A 15 9.85 -11.22 -11.33
C PRO A 15 9.23 -10.73 -12.65
N GLY A 16 9.54 -9.49 -13.04
CA GLY A 16 9.07 -8.91 -14.31
C GLY A 16 7.63 -8.37 -14.29
N MET A 17 6.91 -8.47 -13.16
CA MET A 17 5.62 -7.79 -13.01
C MET A 17 5.80 -6.32 -12.61
N PRO A 18 4.93 -5.42 -13.11
CA PRO A 18 4.90 -4.04 -12.64
C PRO A 18 4.57 -3.99 -11.14
N GLY A 19 5.01 -2.93 -10.46
CA GLY A 19 4.75 -2.74 -9.03
C GLY A 19 3.25 -2.78 -8.68
N LEU A 20 2.91 -3.36 -7.54
CA LEU A 20 1.54 -3.44 -7.03
C LEU A 20 1.23 -2.22 -6.16
N TRP A 21 0.04 -1.64 -6.33
CA TRP A 21 -0.47 -0.56 -5.49
C TRP A 21 -1.71 -1.03 -4.73
N LEU A 22 -1.84 -0.61 -3.46
CA LEU A 22 -2.96 -0.97 -2.61
C LEU A 22 -3.76 0.27 -2.21
N SER A 23 -5.09 0.11 -2.14
CA SER A 23 -6.04 1.04 -1.50
C SER A 23 -7.14 0.20 -0.86
N THR A 24 -6.99 -0.12 0.43
CA THR A 24 -7.82 -1.14 1.09
C THR A 24 -7.94 -0.93 2.60
N ALA A 25 -8.55 -1.88 3.30
CA ALA A 25 -8.73 -1.91 4.75
C ALA A 25 -9.48 -0.68 5.33
N MET A 26 -10.33 -0.02 4.53
CA MET A 26 -11.01 1.21 4.93
C MET A 26 -12.22 1.02 5.86
N GLY A 27 -12.73 -0.22 5.99
CA GLY A 27 -13.89 -0.54 6.82
C GLY A 27 -15.16 0.21 6.42
N SER A 28 -16.01 0.54 7.42
CA SER A 28 -17.26 1.29 7.21
C SER A 28 -17.06 2.76 6.81
N ARG A 29 -15.83 3.28 6.92
CA ARG A 29 -15.46 4.66 6.60
C ARG A 29 -14.81 4.78 5.22
N GLY A 30 -15.11 3.83 4.32
CA GLY A 30 -14.59 3.77 2.95
C GLY A 30 -14.68 5.09 2.20
N LEU A 31 -15.87 5.69 2.14
CA LEU A 31 -16.09 6.95 1.42
C LEU A 31 -15.23 8.10 1.95
N THR A 32 -15.00 8.16 3.26
CA THR A 32 -14.15 9.20 3.88
C THR A 32 -12.68 9.02 3.54
N HIS A 33 -12.18 7.79 3.52
CA HIS A 33 -10.76 7.51 3.30
C HIS A 33 -10.38 7.38 1.83
N ALA A 34 -11.31 6.97 0.96
CA ALA A 34 -11.02 6.63 -0.43
C ALA A 34 -10.39 7.78 -1.23
N ALA A 35 -10.89 9.00 -1.06
CA ALA A 35 -10.36 10.18 -1.75
C ALA A 35 -8.90 10.44 -1.38
N LEU A 36 -8.59 10.54 -0.09
CA LEU A 36 -7.23 10.77 0.40
C LEU A 36 -6.27 9.65 -0.02
N CYS A 37 -6.70 8.38 0.08
CA CYS A 37 -5.90 7.25 -0.38
C CYS A 37 -5.62 7.30 -1.89
N GLY A 38 -6.61 7.72 -2.69
CA GLY A 38 -6.47 7.89 -4.13
C GLY A 38 -5.47 8.99 -4.49
N GLU A 39 -5.60 10.16 -3.87
CA GLU A 39 -4.66 11.29 -4.04
C GLU A 39 -3.25 10.91 -3.63
N LEU A 40 -3.09 10.21 -2.50
CA LEU A 40 -1.79 9.72 -2.04
C LEU A 40 -1.13 8.79 -3.07
N ILE A 41 -1.88 7.84 -3.62
CA ILE A 41 -1.37 6.90 -4.63
C ILE A 41 -1.03 7.63 -5.93
N ALA A 42 -1.88 8.56 -6.36
CA ALA A 42 -1.63 9.39 -7.54
C ALA A 42 -0.33 10.20 -7.38
N ALA A 43 -0.15 10.88 -6.24
CA ALA A 43 1.06 11.65 -5.94
C ALA A 43 2.31 10.76 -5.94
N GLN A 44 2.24 9.56 -5.33
CA GLN A 44 3.35 8.61 -5.36
C GLN A 44 3.69 8.13 -6.77
N MET A 45 2.69 7.81 -7.60
CA MET A 45 2.90 7.40 -8.99
C MET A 45 3.49 8.52 -9.86
N GLY A 46 3.11 9.77 -9.60
CA GLY A 46 3.61 10.96 -10.30
C GLY A 46 4.93 11.51 -9.75
N ALA A 47 5.48 10.94 -8.68
CA ALA A 47 6.60 11.51 -7.93
C ALA A 47 6.35 12.97 -7.49
N GLU A 48 5.11 13.26 -7.10
CA GLU A 48 4.65 14.56 -6.62
C GLU A 48 4.82 14.68 -5.09
N PRO A 49 4.80 15.90 -4.54
CA PRO A 49 4.72 16.10 -3.10
C PRO A 49 3.49 15.38 -2.51
N LEU A 50 3.68 14.69 -1.38
CA LEU A 50 2.61 13.94 -0.75
C LEU A 50 1.57 14.88 -0.13
N PRO A 51 0.26 14.56 -0.19
CA PRO A 51 -0.81 15.40 0.35
C PRO A 51 -0.93 15.35 1.89
N ILE A 52 0.00 14.65 2.56
CA ILE A 52 -0.02 14.35 3.99
C ILE A 52 1.38 14.33 4.58
N ASP A 53 1.47 14.56 5.89
CA ASP A 53 2.73 14.48 6.63
C ASP A 53 3.22 13.04 6.81
N ALA A 54 4.53 12.91 7.09
CA ALA A 54 5.22 11.64 7.24
C ALA A 54 4.62 10.72 8.33
N ASP A 55 4.09 11.29 9.41
CA ASP A 55 3.48 10.51 10.49
C ASP A 55 2.17 9.85 10.05
N LEU A 56 1.33 10.62 9.34
CA LEU A 56 0.10 10.09 8.78
C LEU A 56 0.41 9.06 7.70
N LEU A 57 1.38 9.33 6.82
CA LEU A 57 1.86 8.37 5.83
C LEU A 57 2.25 7.05 6.49
N ARG A 58 3.14 7.06 7.49
CA ARG A 58 3.59 5.84 8.20
C ARG A 58 2.42 5.05 8.81
N SER A 59 1.36 5.73 9.22
CA SER A 59 0.19 5.10 9.84
C SER A 59 -0.74 4.38 8.86
N ILE A 60 -0.68 4.72 7.56
CA ILE A 60 -1.54 4.13 6.52
C ILE A 60 -0.74 3.40 5.43
N ASP A 61 0.58 3.58 5.38
CA ASP A 61 1.46 3.00 4.38
C ASP A 61 1.42 1.47 4.36
N VAL A 62 1.62 0.88 3.18
CA VAL A 62 1.65 -0.58 2.99
C VAL A 62 2.76 -1.25 3.80
N GLY A 63 3.91 -0.59 3.96
CA GLY A 63 5.05 -1.08 4.73
C GLY A 63 4.68 -1.45 6.17
N ARG A 64 3.66 -0.82 6.76
CA ARG A 64 3.19 -1.12 8.13
C ARG A 64 2.60 -2.52 8.28
N ILE A 65 2.12 -3.12 7.19
CA ILE A 65 1.58 -4.50 7.17
C ILE A 65 2.48 -5.49 6.42
N ALA A 66 3.34 -5.01 5.52
CA ALA A 66 4.18 -5.88 4.69
C ALA A 66 5.20 -6.70 5.51
N GLY A 67 5.65 -6.19 6.66
CA GLY A 67 6.52 -6.92 7.59
C GLY A 67 5.95 -8.26 8.10
N ALA A 68 4.63 -8.46 8.03
CA ALA A 68 3.98 -9.73 8.35
C ALA A 68 3.86 -10.70 7.15
N ALA A 69 3.94 -10.19 5.92
CA ALA A 69 3.78 -11.00 4.69
C ALA A 69 5.09 -11.67 4.23
N THR A 70 6.24 -11.08 4.56
CA THR A 70 7.58 -11.56 4.16
C THR A 70 7.99 -12.88 4.82
N SER A 71 7.27 -13.37 5.84
CA SER A 71 7.55 -14.67 6.47
C SER A 71 7.02 -15.88 5.69
N ARG A 72 6.23 -15.67 4.62
CA ARG A 72 5.82 -16.73 3.70
C ARG A 72 6.69 -16.71 2.46
N SER A 73 7.76 -17.50 2.47
CA SER A 73 8.46 -17.86 1.24
C SER A 73 7.43 -18.46 0.26
N PRO A 74 7.33 -17.98 -1.00
CA PRO A 74 6.50 -18.62 -2.00
C PRO A 74 7.05 -20.04 -2.18
N ALA A 75 6.22 -21.07 -1.98
CA ALA A 75 6.60 -22.42 -2.33
C ALA A 75 6.88 -22.46 -3.85
N PRO A 76 7.98 -23.08 -4.31
CA PRO A 76 8.32 -23.09 -5.73
C PRO A 76 7.19 -23.72 -6.54
N ARG A 77 6.69 -22.98 -7.53
CA ARG A 77 5.67 -23.48 -8.46
C ARG A 77 6.33 -24.56 -9.32
N ARG A 78 5.98 -25.83 -9.07
CA ARG A 78 6.40 -26.95 -9.91
C ARG A 78 5.85 -26.73 -11.32
N GLY A 79 6.74 -26.77 -12.31
CA GLY A 79 6.39 -26.84 -13.73
C GLY A 79 5.81 -28.19 -14.12
#